data_AF-A0A2V5GZK0-F1
#
_entry.id   AF-A0A2V5GZK0-F1
#
_cell.length_a   1.000
_cell.length_b   1.000
_cell.length_c   1.000
_cell.angle_alpha   90.00
_cell.angle_beta   90.00
_cell.angle_gamma   90.00
#
_symmetry.space_group_name_H-M   'P 1'
#
loop_
_entity.id
_entity.type
_entity.pdbx_description
1 polymer ?
#
loop_
_entity_poly.entity_id
_entity_poly.type
_entity_poly.pdbx_seq_one_letter_code
_entity_poly.pdbx_strand_id
1 'polypeptide(L)'
;MLFTEESMASCRHDTNPLAIEADIAAVVKQLAEIKHYREIRKSKQHAANSLDKDVAWMVFEQEIKAIRTSLTGLKIAYSTASAINQDSPLITLLQAEEAQASSNRILAHQASRERLLLQEEIQEFCEAEVEFTTADRIYCCKCERWDEHRLLKRAEEVVERDALGPMPRQEQQQRVRDMQEDLRQNHECEHSRRFERIEGGGRRGFTCEMCEARYWKFILECRRCHLRVCQECRCHRI
;
A
#
# COMPACT_ATOMS: atom_id res chain seq x y z
N MET A 1 11.43 8.45 -34.54
CA MET A 1 12.70 8.68 -33.84
C MET A 1 13.14 7.34 -33.27
N LEU A 2 14.07 6.68 -33.95
CA LEU A 2 14.61 5.39 -33.56
C LEU A 2 15.66 5.65 -32.47
N PHE A 3 15.32 5.35 -31.21
CA PHE A 3 16.30 5.31 -30.15
C PHE A 3 17.09 4.00 -30.31
N THR A 4 18.35 4.13 -30.71
CA THR A 4 19.27 3.03 -30.91
C THR A 4 19.58 2.35 -29.57
N GLU A 5 19.43 1.03 -29.54
CA GLU A 5 19.73 0.13 -28.40
C GLU A 5 21.24 0.05 -28.07
N GLU A 6 22.09 0.83 -28.73
CA GLU A 6 23.55 0.75 -28.61
C GLU A 6 24.14 1.52 -27.41
N SER A 7 23.35 2.28 -26.66
CA SER A 7 23.89 3.15 -25.59
C SER A 7 24.01 2.49 -24.20
N MET A 8 23.54 1.24 -24.02
CA MET A 8 23.62 0.54 -22.72
C MET A 8 24.77 -0.48 -22.60
N ALA A 9 25.68 -0.53 -23.58
CA ALA A 9 26.78 -1.50 -23.64
C ALA A 9 28.15 -0.95 -23.18
N SER A 10 28.20 0.10 -22.34
CA SER A 10 29.45 0.77 -21.94
C SER A 10 29.82 0.65 -20.45
N CYS A 11 29.43 -0.43 -19.79
CA CYS A 11 29.98 -0.80 -18.48
C CYS A 11 30.32 -2.29 -18.45
N ARG A 12 31.19 -2.73 -19.38
CA ARG A 12 31.96 -3.96 -19.16
C ARG A 12 32.98 -3.68 -18.07
N HIS A 13 32.55 -3.79 -16.81
CA HIS A 13 33.48 -4.07 -15.73
C HIS A 13 33.85 -5.54 -15.88
N ASP A 14 34.91 -5.79 -16.65
CA ASP A 14 35.64 -7.07 -16.74
C ASP A 14 36.32 -7.39 -15.39
N THR A 15 35.58 -7.28 -14.30
CA THR A 15 36.06 -7.58 -12.95
C THR A 15 35.39 -8.89 -12.57
N ASN A 16 36.16 -9.97 -12.66
CA ASN A 16 35.71 -11.30 -12.27
C ASN A 16 35.21 -11.24 -10.80
N PRO A 17 33.96 -11.63 -10.50
CA PRO A 17 33.41 -11.58 -9.13
C PRO A 17 34.25 -12.36 -8.12
N LEU A 18 34.86 -13.46 -8.57
CA LEU A 18 35.79 -14.26 -7.77
C LEU A 18 37.09 -13.50 -7.46
N ALA A 19 37.52 -12.60 -8.36
CA ALA A 19 38.66 -11.73 -8.11
C ALA A 19 38.32 -10.65 -7.06
N ILE A 20 37.12 -10.06 -7.11
CA ILE A 20 36.67 -9.09 -6.08
C ILE A 20 36.62 -9.75 -4.70
N GLU A 21 36.09 -10.97 -4.60
CA GLU A 21 36.07 -11.71 -3.33
C GLU A 21 37.47 -12.05 -2.82
N ALA A 22 38.39 -12.44 -3.70
CA ALA A 22 39.78 -12.67 -3.36
C ALA A 22 40.47 -11.39 -2.87
N ASP A 23 40.23 -10.25 -3.51
CA ASP A 23 40.78 -8.94 -3.13
C ASP A 23 40.23 -8.47 -1.78
N ILE A 24 38.93 -8.66 -1.53
CA ILE A 24 38.32 -8.39 -0.22
C ILE A 24 39.00 -9.24 0.86
N ALA A 25 39.19 -10.54 0.61
CA ALA A 25 39.85 -11.44 1.55
C ALA A 25 41.31 -11.02 1.83
N ALA A 26 42.05 -10.62 0.80
CA ALA A 26 43.42 -10.13 0.92
C ALA A 26 43.49 -8.85 1.77
N VAL A 27 42.62 -7.88 1.52
CA VAL A 27 42.56 -6.62 2.28
C VAL A 27 42.14 -6.87 3.75
N VAL A 28 41.21 -7.79 3.99
CA VAL A 28 40.83 -8.19 5.36
C VAL A 28 42.01 -8.82 6.10
N LYS A 29 42.80 -9.65 5.44
CA LYS A 29 44.03 -10.22 6.00
C LYS A 29 45.05 -9.14 6.36
N GLN A 30 45.30 -8.18 5.46
CA GLN A 30 46.19 -7.05 5.72
C GLN A 30 45.74 -6.23 6.93
N LEU A 31 44.44 -5.95 7.08
CA LEU A 31 43.91 -5.26 8.26
C LEU A 31 44.12 -6.06 9.55
N ALA A 32 44.02 -7.38 9.51
CA ALA A 32 44.31 -8.24 10.66
C ALA A 32 45.79 -8.20 11.05
N GLU A 33 46.69 -8.23 10.06
CA GLU A 33 48.13 -8.09 10.27
C GLU A 33 48.48 -6.71 10.89
N ILE A 34 47.93 -5.62 10.34
CA ILE A 34 48.12 -4.26 10.89
C ILE A 34 47.67 -4.17 12.34
N LYS A 35 46.51 -4.75 12.70
CA LYS A 35 46.01 -4.80 14.07
C LYS A 35 46.96 -5.56 14.99
N HIS A 36 47.42 -6.73 14.55
CA HIS A 36 48.35 -7.57 15.32
C HIS A 36 49.67 -6.84 15.60
N TYR A 37 50.26 -6.18 14.60
CA TYR A 37 51.48 -5.38 14.79
C TYR A 37 51.26 -4.20 15.76
N ARG A 38 50.08 -3.56 15.71
CA ARG A 38 49.73 -2.47 16.62
C ARG A 38 49.64 -2.94 18.07
N GLU A 39 49.07 -4.12 18.31
CA GLU A 39 48.97 -4.73 19.64
C GLU A 39 50.36 -5.08 20.21
N ILE A 40 51.22 -5.70 19.40
CA ILE A 40 52.61 -6.00 19.79
C ILE A 40 53.37 -4.71 20.13
N ARG A 41 53.21 -3.65 19.34
CA ARG A 41 53.91 -2.38 19.59
C ARG A 41 53.43 -1.67 20.86
N LYS A 42 52.12 -1.68 21.14
CA LYS A 42 51.57 -1.18 22.42
C LYS A 42 52.19 -1.86 23.63
N SER A 43 52.46 -3.17 23.55
CA SER A 43 53.10 -3.92 24.64
C SER A 43 54.60 -3.62 24.83
N LYS A 44 55.28 -3.06 23.81
CA LYS A 44 56.73 -2.80 23.78
C LYS A 44 57.13 -1.33 23.96
N GLN A 45 56.18 -0.39 23.88
CA GLN A 45 56.46 1.04 24.00
C GLN A 45 56.54 1.50 25.46
N HIS A 46 57.73 1.33 26.05
CA HIS A 46 58.23 2.16 27.15
C HIS A 46 59.42 3.06 26.75
N ALA A 47 59.79 3.16 25.46
CA ALA A 47 60.84 4.06 25.02
C ALA A 47 60.61 4.60 23.60
N ALA A 48 60.82 5.90 23.44
CA ALA A 48 60.83 6.71 22.21
C ALA A 48 59.47 7.02 21.53
N ASN A 49 58.94 8.20 21.85
CA ASN A 49 57.87 8.89 21.13
C ASN A 49 58.33 9.29 19.72
N SER A 50 57.75 8.69 18.67
CA SER A 50 57.85 9.15 17.28
C SER A 50 56.43 9.34 16.74
N LEU A 51 55.83 10.49 17.07
CA LEU A 51 54.47 10.89 16.73
C LEU A 51 54.20 10.80 15.21
N ASP A 52 55.19 11.14 14.39
CA ASP A 52 55.11 11.16 12.93
C ASP A 52 54.85 9.77 12.31
N LYS A 53 55.50 8.73 12.84
CA LYS A 53 55.25 7.35 12.41
C LYS A 53 53.83 6.93 12.73
N ASP A 54 53.32 7.28 13.90
CA ASP A 54 51.98 6.86 14.34
C ASP A 54 50.88 7.52 13.50
N VAL A 55 51.09 8.76 13.03
CA VAL A 55 50.21 9.42 12.05
C VAL A 55 50.26 8.70 10.70
N ALA A 56 51.45 8.39 10.17
CA ALA A 56 51.59 7.67 8.89
C ALA A 56 50.90 6.29 8.93
N TRP A 57 51.02 5.55 10.04
CA TRP A 57 50.33 4.27 10.25
C TRP A 57 48.81 4.43 10.26
N MET A 58 48.30 5.49 10.90
CA MET A 58 46.86 5.76 10.96
C MET A 58 46.28 6.06 9.57
N VAL A 59 46.99 6.86 8.77
CA VAL A 59 46.60 7.18 7.39
C VAL A 59 46.57 5.90 6.55
N PHE A 60 47.63 5.09 6.62
CA PHE A 60 47.68 3.81 5.90
C PHE A 60 46.55 2.85 6.34
N GLU A 61 46.27 2.73 7.63
CA GLU A 61 45.13 1.93 8.13
C GLU A 61 43.79 2.44 7.58
N GLN A 62 43.63 3.76 7.46
CA GLN A 62 42.44 4.39 6.90
C GLN A 62 42.30 4.13 5.39
N GLU A 63 43.39 4.19 4.63
CA GLU A 63 43.41 3.89 3.19
C GLU A 63 42.99 2.44 2.91
N ILE A 64 43.55 1.47 3.64
CA ILE A 64 43.18 0.06 3.48
C ILE A 64 41.71 -0.19 3.86
N LYS A 65 41.19 0.49 4.89
CA LYS A 65 39.76 0.46 5.23
C LYS A 65 38.89 1.04 4.11
N ALA A 66 39.32 2.13 3.47
CA ALA A 66 38.61 2.76 2.35
C ALA A 66 38.57 1.83 1.12
N ILE A 67 39.67 1.14 0.82
CA ILE A 67 39.74 0.14 -0.25
C ILE A 67 38.74 -0.99 0.02
N ARG A 68 38.69 -1.52 1.26
CA ARG A 68 37.71 -2.55 1.65
C ARG A 68 36.27 -2.10 1.42
N THR A 69 35.92 -0.86 1.81
CA THR A 69 34.56 -0.34 1.61
C THR A 69 34.22 -0.22 0.14
N SER A 70 35.17 0.22 -0.70
CA SER A 70 34.99 0.30 -2.15
C SER A 70 34.74 -1.08 -2.78
N LEU A 71 35.58 -2.07 -2.46
CA LEU A 71 35.43 -3.44 -2.97
C LEU A 71 34.11 -4.10 -2.51
N THR A 72 33.69 -3.83 -1.28
CA THR A 72 32.40 -4.33 -0.76
C THR A 72 31.23 -3.71 -1.52
N GLY A 73 31.29 -2.40 -1.81
CA GLY A 73 30.30 -1.72 -2.64
C GLY A 73 30.23 -2.29 -4.06
N LEU A 74 31.38 -2.56 -4.68
CA LEU A 74 31.46 -3.20 -5.99
C LEU A 74 30.84 -4.60 -6.00
N LYS A 75 31.09 -5.42 -4.96
CA LYS A 75 30.46 -6.74 -4.81
C LYS A 75 28.94 -6.63 -4.78
N ILE A 76 28.40 -5.69 -4.02
CA ILE A 76 26.95 -5.48 -3.93
C ILE A 76 26.40 -5.04 -5.30
N ALA A 77 27.01 -4.05 -5.93
CA ALA A 77 26.58 -3.56 -7.24
C ALA A 77 26.55 -4.68 -8.30
N TYR A 78 27.57 -5.53 -8.32
CA TYR A 78 27.62 -6.69 -9.22
C TYR A 78 26.52 -7.71 -8.92
N SER A 79 26.33 -8.05 -7.65
CA SER A 79 25.28 -8.99 -7.23
C SER A 79 23.89 -8.47 -7.60
N THR A 80 23.63 -7.18 -7.40
CA THR A 80 22.37 -6.54 -7.76
C THR A 80 22.16 -6.56 -9.28
N ALA A 81 23.17 -6.19 -10.07
CA ALA A 81 23.09 -6.24 -11.52
C ALA A 81 22.86 -7.67 -12.04
N SER A 82 23.53 -8.66 -11.44
CA SER A 82 23.34 -10.07 -11.80
C SER A 82 21.93 -10.55 -11.49
N ALA A 83 21.40 -10.24 -10.30
CA ALA A 83 20.02 -10.59 -9.92
C ALA A 83 18.99 -9.94 -10.87
N ILE A 84 19.15 -8.66 -11.18
CA ILE A 84 18.27 -7.96 -12.13
C ILE A 84 18.30 -8.64 -13.51
N ASN A 85 19.48 -9.00 -14.01
CA ASN A 85 19.60 -9.67 -15.30
C ASN A 85 18.98 -11.08 -15.30
N GLN A 86 19.10 -11.81 -14.20
CA GLN A 86 18.50 -13.14 -14.03
C GLN A 86 16.97 -13.06 -13.94
N ASP A 87 16.44 -12.06 -13.24
CA ASP A 87 15.01 -11.89 -13.01
C ASP A 87 14.28 -11.21 -14.18
N SER A 88 15.03 -10.49 -15.04
CA SER A 88 14.48 -9.73 -16.18
C SER A 88 13.54 -10.54 -17.10
N PRO A 89 13.89 -11.78 -17.52
CA PRO A 89 13.00 -12.60 -18.34
C PRO A 89 11.68 -12.95 -17.63
N LEU A 90 11.74 -13.30 -16.34
CA LEU A 90 10.55 -13.64 -15.56
C LEU A 90 9.65 -12.42 -15.37
N ILE A 91 10.24 -11.25 -15.07
CA ILE A 91 9.50 -9.98 -14.95
C ILE A 91 8.79 -9.66 -16.26
N THR A 92 9.45 -9.84 -17.40
CA THR A 92 8.86 -9.59 -18.73
C THR A 92 7.68 -10.53 -18.99
N LEU A 93 7.79 -11.81 -18.61
CA LEU A 93 6.70 -12.77 -18.71
C LEU A 93 5.50 -12.37 -17.83
N LEU A 94 5.74 -12.00 -16.58
CA LEU A 94 4.69 -11.55 -15.66
C LEU A 94 4.00 -10.27 -16.14
N GLN A 95 4.77 -9.32 -16.69
CA GLN A 95 4.21 -8.11 -17.29
C GLN A 95 3.32 -8.42 -18.50
N ALA A 96 3.71 -9.39 -19.32
CA ALA A 96 2.90 -9.84 -20.46
C ALA A 96 1.60 -10.52 -20.00
N GLU A 97 1.68 -11.38 -18.98
CA GLU A 97 0.51 -12.04 -18.39
C GLU A 97 -0.44 -11.03 -17.74
N GLU A 98 0.06 -10.06 -16.99
CA GLU A 98 -0.74 -8.99 -16.40
C GLU A 98 -1.38 -8.11 -17.47
N ALA A 99 -0.65 -7.75 -18.53
CA ALA A 99 -1.20 -7.03 -19.68
C ALA A 99 -2.34 -7.81 -20.34
N GLN A 100 -2.17 -9.12 -20.54
CA GLN A 100 -3.21 -9.99 -21.06
C GLN A 100 -4.42 -10.08 -20.12
N ALA A 101 -4.20 -10.25 -18.82
CA ALA A 101 -5.27 -10.29 -17.83
C ALA A 101 -6.04 -8.96 -17.77
N SER A 102 -5.35 -7.83 -17.91
CA SER A 102 -5.98 -6.51 -17.97
C SER A 102 -6.86 -6.34 -19.22
N SER A 103 -6.38 -6.81 -20.37
CA SER A 103 -7.15 -6.82 -21.62
C SER A 103 -8.36 -7.73 -21.52
N ASN A 104 -8.18 -8.94 -20.97
CA ASN A 104 -9.27 -9.89 -20.72
C ASN A 104 -10.35 -9.27 -19.83
N ARG A 105 -9.96 -8.53 -18.78
CA ARG A 105 -10.90 -7.84 -17.90
C ARG A 105 -11.70 -6.76 -18.65
N ILE A 106 -11.05 -5.98 -19.52
CA ILE A 106 -11.72 -4.97 -20.35
C ILE A 106 -12.72 -5.64 -21.30
N LEU A 107 -12.28 -6.68 -22.01
CA LEU A 107 -13.13 -7.44 -22.93
C LEU A 107 -14.30 -8.11 -22.20
N ALA A 108 -14.08 -8.66 -21.00
CA ALA A 108 -15.16 -9.25 -20.19
C ALA A 108 -16.18 -8.18 -19.75
N HIS A 109 -15.73 -6.98 -19.36
CA HIS A 109 -16.61 -5.88 -19.03
C HIS A 109 -17.39 -5.38 -20.26
N GLN A 110 -16.75 -5.29 -21.44
CA GLN A 110 -17.41 -4.92 -22.69
C GLN A 110 -18.41 -5.98 -23.14
N ALA A 111 -18.02 -7.25 -23.14
CA ALA A 111 -18.89 -8.37 -23.45
C ALA A 111 -20.06 -8.45 -22.46
N SER A 112 -19.88 -8.10 -21.19
CA SER A 112 -21.00 -8.02 -20.23
C SER A 112 -21.93 -6.83 -20.50
N ARG A 113 -21.42 -5.75 -21.12
CA ARG A 113 -22.24 -4.61 -21.60
C ARG A 113 -22.94 -4.92 -22.93
N GLU A 114 -22.31 -5.69 -23.82
CA GLU A 114 -22.87 -6.12 -25.11
C GLU A 114 -23.74 -7.37 -24.99
N ARG A 115 -23.58 -8.15 -23.91
CA ARG A 115 -24.46 -9.24 -23.46
C ARG A 115 -25.45 -8.74 -22.40
N LEU A 116 -25.78 -7.45 -22.43
CA LEU A 116 -27.15 -7.06 -22.14
C LEU A 116 -27.99 -7.78 -23.19
N LEU A 117 -28.74 -8.76 -22.73
CA LEU A 117 -29.60 -9.65 -23.51
C LEU A 117 -30.18 -8.93 -24.73
N LEU A 118 -30.20 -9.62 -25.87
CA LEU A 118 -30.94 -9.17 -27.05
C LEU A 118 -32.28 -8.63 -26.55
N GLN A 119 -32.56 -7.37 -26.88
CA GLN A 119 -33.69 -6.59 -26.38
C GLN A 119 -35.05 -7.31 -26.53
N GLU A 120 -35.09 -8.35 -27.36
CA GLU A 120 -36.21 -9.27 -27.59
C GLU A 120 -36.44 -10.28 -26.44
N GLU A 121 -35.40 -10.84 -25.80
CA GLU A 121 -35.56 -11.82 -24.70
C GLU A 121 -36.05 -11.18 -23.38
N ILE A 122 -35.74 -9.89 -23.15
CA ILE A 122 -36.25 -9.14 -21.99
C ILE A 122 -37.72 -8.73 -22.22
N GLN A 123 -38.11 -8.48 -23.47
CA GLN A 123 -39.45 -8.01 -23.81
C GLN A 123 -40.51 -9.10 -23.57
N GLU A 124 -40.15 -10.37 -23.81
CA GLU A 124 -41.02 -11.54 -23.59
C GLU A 124 -41.30 -11.82 -22.11
N PHE A 125 -40.40 -11.42 -21.20
CA PHE A 125 -40.61 -11.56 -19.75
C PHE A 125 -41.42 -10.40 -19.14
N CYS A 126 -41.41 -9.21 -19.76
CA CYS A 126 -42.11 -8.04 -19.24
C CYS A 126 -43.60 -8.01 -19.59
N GLU A 127 -44.04 -8.57 -20.72
CA GLU A 127 -45.46 -8.53 -21.12
C GLU A 127 -46.36 -9.40 -20.22
N ALA A 128 -45.81 -10.38 -19.51
CA ALA A 128 -46.57 -11.27 -18.64
C ALA A 128 -46.92 -10.67 -17.26
N GLU A 129 -46.19 -9.66 -16.76
CA GLU A 129 -46.49 -8.99 -15.47
C GLU A 129 -47.33 -7.70 -15.63
N VAL A 130 -47.58 -7.23 -16.86
CA VAL A 130 -48.22 -5.92 -17.12
C VAL A 130 -49.75 -5.96 -17.09
N GLU A 131 -50.40 -7.13 -17.04
CA GLU A 131 -51.88 -7.20 -17.05
C GLU A 131 -52.59 -6.92 -15.70
N PHE A 132 -51.90 -6.54 -14.61
CA PHE A 132 -52.59 -6.13 -13.38
C PHE A 132 -52.03 -4.84 -12.75
N THR A 133 -52.75 -3.73 -13.04
CA THR A 133 -53.18 -2.60 -12.17
C THR A 133 -52.17 -1.97 -11.17
N THR A 134 -52.02 -0.65 -10.96
CA THR A 134 -52.77 0.58 -11.27
C THR A 134 -51.88 1.79 -10.90
N ALA A 135 -51.86 2.80 -11.78
CA ALA A 135 -51.72 4.27 -11.66
C ALA A 135 -51.08 5.03 -10.45
N ASP A 136 -50.35 4.47 -9.48
CA ASP A 136 -49.84 5.32 -8.36
C ASP A 136 -48.55 4.86 -7.66
N ARG A 137 -47.56 4.31 -8.38
CA ARG A 137 -46.32 3.84 -7.72
C ARG A 137 -45.03 4.32 -8.36
N ILE A 138 -44.25 4.97 -7.49
CA ILE A 138 -42.81 5.23 -7.54
C ILE A 138 -42.07 4.08 -8.23
N TYR A 139 -41.27 4.41 -9.24
CA TYR A 139 -40.33 3.50 -9.89
C TYR A 139 -39.34 2.94 -8.85
N CYS A 140 -39.59 1.74 -8.32
CA CYS A 140 -38.55 0.98 -7.64
C CYS A 140 -37.72 0.24 -8.70
N CYS A 141 -36.63 0.86 -9.14
CA CYS A 141 -35.56 0.16 -9.86
C CYS A 141 -35.06 -1.03 -9.02
N LYS A 142 -35.28 -2.27 -9.46
CA LYS A 142 -34.62 -3.47 -8.92
C LYS A 142 -33.20 -3.61 -9.49
N CYS A 143 -32.39 -2.56 -9.39
CA CYS A 143 -30.98 -2.64 -9.75
C CYS A 143 -30.22 -3.38 -8.63
N GLU A 144 -29.52 -4.48 -8.93
CA GLU A 144 -28.76 -5.33 -7.99
C GLU A 144 -27.76 -4.60 -7.06
N ARG A 145 -27.47 -3.32 -7.31
CA ARG A 145 -26.55 -2.49 -6.52
C ARG A 145 -27.24 -1.69 -5.41
N TRP A 146 -28.56 -1.53 -5.50
CA TRP A 146 -29.38 -0.81 -4.51
C TRP A 146 -30.20 -1.80 -3.68
N ASP A 147 -29.63 -2.24 -2.57
CA ASP A 147 -30.34 -3.07 -1.59
C ASP A 147 -30.78 -2.18 -0.43
N GLU A 148 -32.08 -1.84 -0.40
CA GLU A 148 -32.72 -1.04 0.65
C GLU A 148 -32.48 -1.63 2.04
N HIS A 149 -32.28 -2.95 2.14
CA HIS A 149 -31.98 -3.63 3.39
C HIS A 149 -30.60 -3.24 3.95
N ARG A 150 -29.64 -2.93 3.08
CA ARG A 150 -28.31 -2.44 3.51
C ARG A 150 -28.37 -1.04 4.07
N LEU A 151 -29.23 -0.18 3.52
CA LEU A 151 -29.46 1.18 4.05
C LEU A 151 -30.14 1.14 5.41
N LEU A 152 -31.17 0.29 5.56
CA LEU A 152 -31.83 0.07 6.84
C LEU A 152 -30.82 -0.40 7.91
N LYS A 153 -30.04 -1.43 7.58
CA LYS A 153 -29.02 -1.95 8.49
C LYS A 153 -28.01 -0.86 8.87
N ARG A 154 -27.55 -0.07 7.90
CA ARG A 154 -26.63 1.03 8.17
C ARG A 154 -27.26 2.12 9.05
N ALA A 155 -28.52 2.46 8.82
CA ALA A 155 -29.24 3.43 9.63
C ALA A 155 -29.41 2.95 11.08
N GLU A 156 -29.72 1.68 11.28
CA GLU A 156 -29.76 1.04 12.61
C GLU A 156 -28.40 1.11 13.31
N GLU A 157 -27.32 0.74 12.63
CA GLU A 157 -25.96 0.80 13.17
C GLU A 157 -25.57 2.22 13.61
N VAL A 158 -25.87 3.24 12.79
CA VAL A 158 -25.57 4.65 13.11
C VAL A 158 -26.37 5.12 14.32
N VAL A 159 -27.68 4.84 14.36
CA VAL A 159 -28.56 5.25 15.47
C VAL A 159 -28.18 4.55 16.77
N GLU A 160 -27.86 3.25 16.73
CA GLU A 160 -27.44 2.50 17.90
C GLU A 160 -26.11 3.02 18.46
N ARG A 161 -25.16 3.31 17.58
CA ARG A 161 -23.84 3.85 17.93
C ARG A 161 -23.92 5.22 18.59
N ASP A 162 -24.85 6.06 18.15
CA ASP A 162 -24.99 7.44 18.62
C ASP A 162 -25.99 7.55 19.79
N ALA A 163 -26.65 6.45 20.16
CA ALA A 163 -27.53 6.39 21.31
C ALA A 163 -26.73 6.56 22.62
N LEU A 164 -27.06 7.59 23.40
CA LEU A 164 -26.48 7.85 24.72
C LEU A 164 -26.95 6.85 25.80
N GLY A 165 -27.86 5.92 25.45
CA GLY A 165 -28.41 4.90 26.34
C GLY A 165 -29.57 4.15 25.68
N PRO A 166 -30.20 3.20 26.39
CA PRO A 166 -31.36 2.47 25.89
C PRO A 166 -32.51 3.45 25.58
N MET A 167 -32.92 3.51 24.32
CA MET A 167 -34.05 4.35 23.89
C MET A 167 -35.32 3.51 23.73
N PRO A 168 -36.52 4.09 23.92
CA PRO A 168 -37.78 3.43 23.60
C PRO A 168 -37.82 2.99 22.14
N ARG A 169 -38.39 1.80 21.86
CA ARG A 169 -38.40 1.23 20.50
C ARG A 169 -39.03 2.15 19.45
N GLN A 170 -40.08 2.89 19.80
CA GLN A 170 -40.73 3.83 18.88
C GLN A 170 -39.80 4.99 18.50
N GLU A 171 -39.07 5.54 19.47
CA GLU A 171 -38.11 6.62 19.23
C GLU A 171 -36.93 6.12 18.39
N GLN A 172 -36.45 4.90 18.67
CA GLN A 172 -35.40 4.27 17.88
C GLN A 172 -35.86 4.06 16.42
N GLN A 173 -37.05 3.51 16.21
CA GLN A 173 -37.60 3.30 14.86
C GLN A 173 -37.78 4.61 14.09
N GLN A 174 -38.21 5.67 14.76
CA GLN A 174 -38.34 6.98 14.12
C GLN A 174 -36.96 7.51 13.70
N ARG A 175 -35.97 7.48 14.60
CA ARG A 175 -34.61 7.92 14.27
C ARG A 175 -33.97 7.08 13.16
N VAL A 176 -34.24 5.77 13.11
CA VAL A 176 -33.76 4.89 12.04
C VAL A 176 -34.39 5.27 10.70
N ARG A 177 -35.68 5.60 10.66
CA ARG A 177 -36.34 6.06 9.44
C ARG A 177 -35.77 7.41 8.97
N ASP A 178 -35.58 8.35 9.90
CA ASP A 178 -35.02 9.66 9.58
C ASP A 178 -33.58 9.52 9.05
N MET A 179 -32.77 8.67 9.69
CA MET A 179 -31.40 8.35 9.25
C MET A 179 -31.37 7.61 7.91
N GLN A 180 -32.31 6.69 7.66
CA GLN A 180 -32.43 6.00 6.38
C GLN A 180 -32.71 6.99 5.25
N GLU A 181 -33.59 7.97 5.48
CA GLU A 181 -33.89 9.01 4.49
C GLU A 181 -32.68 9.94 4.26
N ASP A 182 -31.95 10.33 5.31
CA ASP A 182 -30.69 11.08 5.18
C ASP A 182 -29.66 10.31 4.35
N LEU A 183 -29.43 9.03 4.66
CA LEU A 183 -28.53 8.17 3.90
C LEU A 183 -29.01 7.99 2.46
N ARG A 184 -30.31 7.82 2.20
CA ARG A 184 -30.86 7.71 0.84
C ARG A 184 -30.50 8.92 -0.02
N GLN A 185 -30.45 10.12 0.56
CA GLN A 185 -30.10 11.34 -0.17
C GLN A 185 -28.58 11.60 -0.24
N ASN A 186 -27.80 11.09 0.72
CA ASN A 186 -26.40 11.50 0.92
C ASN A 186 -25.35 10.39 0.77
N HIS A 187 -25.73 9.13 0.55
CA HIS A 187 -24.82 7.97 0.48
C HIS A 187 -23.82 8.01 -0.69
N GLU A 188 -24.10 8.72 -1.79
CA GLU A 188 -23.14 8.94 -2.89
C GLU A 188 -22.09 9.98 -2.49
N CYS A 189 -21.22 9.62 -1.55
CA CYS A 189 -20.18 10.50 -1.04
C CYS A 189 -18.84 10.29 -1.72
N GLU A 190 -18.45 11.26 -2.56
CA GLU A 190 -17.04 11.54 -2.82
C GLU A 190 -16.48 12.25 -1.58
N HIS A 191 -15.69 11.53 -0.78
CA HIS A 191 -15.21 11.93 0.54
C HIS A 191 -14.14 13.03 0.49
N SER A 192 -14.48 14.17 -0.12
CA SER A 192 -13.64 15.32 -0.46
C SER A 192 -13.28 16.22 0.75
N ARG A 193 -12.93 15.62 1.89
CA ARG A 193 -12.34 16.25 3.10
C ARG A 193 -13.29 16.87 4.13
N ARG A 194 -14.62 16.75 4.00
CA ARG A 194 -15.61 17.24 5.00
C ARG A 194 -15.85 16.24 6.13
N PHE A 195 -14.79 15.94 6.87
CA PHE A 195 -14.87 15.13 8.08
C PHE A 195 -14.94 16.01 9.33
N GLU A 196 -15.85 15.66 10.23
CA GLU A 196 -15.93 16.21 11.57
C GLU A 196 -15.07 15.38 12.52
N ARG A 197 -14.39 16.06 13.45
CA ARG A 197 -13.65 15.39 14.51
C ARG A 197 -14.57 15.15 15.68
N ILE A 198 -14.76 13.89 16.04
CA ILE A 198 -15.51 13.47 17.22
C ILE A 198 -14.53 13.12 18.32
N GLU A 199 -14.72 13.73 19.49
CA GLU A 199 -13.95 13.48 20.71
C GLU A 199 -14.86 12.88 21.79
N GLY A 200 -14.28 12.28 22.84
CA GLY A 200 -15.06 11.79 23.98
C GLY A 200 -15.64 10.37 23.83
N GLY A 201 -14.93 9.44 23.21
CA GLY A 201 -15.34 8.02 23.04
C GLY A 201 -15.43 7.20 24.34
N GLY A 202 -15.29 7.84 25.51
CA GLY A 202 -15.35 7.22 26.82
C GLY A 202 -14.35 6.07 27.02
N ARG A 203 -14.69 5.13 27.92
CA ARG A 203 -13.84 3.96 28.21
C ARG A 203 -13.78 2.92 27.09
N ARG A 204 -14.65 3.01 26.09
CA ARG A 204 -14.72 2.05 24.96
C ARG A 204 -13.89 2.49 23.76
N GLY A 205 -13.58 3.79 23.68
CA GLY A 205 -12.90 4.39 22.54
C GLY A 205 -13.76 4.36 21.28
N PHE A 206 -13.17 4.79 20.17
CA PHE A 206 -13.73 4.74 18.84
C PHE A 206 -13.14 3.57 18.06
N THR A 207 -13.90 3.04 17.09
CA THR A 207 -13.43 1.97 16.19
C THR A 207 -13.48 2.50 14.77
N CYS A 208 -12.37 2.36 14.04
CA CYS A 208 -12.30 2.74 12.62
C CYS A 208 -13.03 1.70 11.77
N GLU A 209 -13.96 2.12 10.92
CA GLU A 209 -14.73 1.22 10.07
C GLU A 209 -13.93 0.65 8.87
N MET A 210 -12.73 1.20 8.59
CA MET A 210 -11.88 0.73 7.49
C MET A 210 -10.75 -0.21 7.90
N CYS A 211 -10.21 -0.04 9.10
CA CYS A 211 -9.09 -0.84 9.59
C CYS A 211 -9.37 -1.52 10.94
N GLU A 212 -10.57 -1.33 11.49
CA GLU A 212 -11.04 -1.92 12.75
C GLU A 212 -10.20 -1.57 13.99
N ALA A 213 -9.16 -0.77 13.83
CA ALA A 213 -8.31 -0.32 14.92
C ALA A 213 -9.07 0.62 15.87
N ARG A 214 -8.72 0.53 17.16
CA ARG A 214 -9.30 1.34 18.24
C ARG A 214 -8.52 2.63 18.47
N TYR A 215 -9.25 3.72 18.65
CA TYR A 215 -8.71 5.06 18.88
C TYR A 215 -9.35 5.71 20.10
N TRP A 216 -8.54 6.32 20.96
CA TRP A 216 -9.00 6.81 22.27
C TRP A 216 -9.18 8.32 22.33
N LYS A 217 -8.47 9.06 21.47
CA LYS A 217 -8.47 10.53 21.48
C LYS A 217 -9.64 11.08 20.67
N PHE A 218 -9.67 10.72 19.39
CA PHE A 218 -10.69 11.18 18.45
C PHE A 218 -10.87 10.20 17.30
N ILE A 219 -11.99 10.32 16.60
CA ILE A 219 -12.22 9.71 15.29
C ILE A 219 -12.79 10.75 14.32
N LEU A 220 -12.68 10.50 13.03
CA LEU A 220 -13.21 11.38 12.00
C LEU A 220 -14.50 10.79 11.44
N GLU A 221 -15.58 11.57 11.44
CA GLU A 221 -16.87 11.16 10.88
C GLU A 221 -17.20 12.00 9.64
N CYS A 222 -17.64 11.35 8.57
CA CYS A 222 -18.14 12.05 7.40
C CYS A 222 -19.53 12.63 7.68
N ARG A 223 -19.72 13.93 7.45
CA ARG A 223 -21.00 14.62 7.73
C ARG A 223 -22.19 14.20 6.87
N ARG A 224 -21.96 13.40 5.82
CA ARG A 224 -22.98 13.04 4.83
C ARG A 224 -23.35 11.56 4.90
N CYS A 225 -22.37 10.68 5.06
CA CYS A 225 -22.60 9.23 5.13
C CYS A 225 -22.32 8.62 6.51
N HIS A 226 -22.00 9.44 7.52
CA HIS A 226 -21.72 9.03 8.91
C HIS A 226 -20.62 7.97 9.06
N LEU A 227 -19.72 7.86 8.08
CA LEU A 227 -18.59 6.92 8.07
C LEU A 227 -17.51 7.38 9.05
N ARG A 228 -17.15 6.52 10.02
CA ARG A 228 -16.10 6.79 11.00
C ARG A 228 -14.76 6.15 10.63
N VAL A 229 -13.73 6.99 10.48
CA VAL A 229 -12.38 6.57 10.09
C VAL A 229 -11.29 7.23 10.91
N CYS A 230 -10.13 6.56 11.00
CA CYS A 230 -8.94 7.17 11.56
C CYS A 230 -8.28 8.15 10.58
N GLN A 231 -7.35 8.96 11.09
CA GLN A 231 -6.60 9.92 10.29
C GLN A 231 -5.82 9.24 9.15
N GLU A 232 -5.20 8.09 9.40
CA GLU A 232 -4.43 7.36 8.39
C GLU A 232 -5.31 6.82 7.26
N CYS A 233 -6.44 6.19 7.59
CA CYS A 233 -7.39 5.70 6.60
C CYS A 233 -7.98 6.84 5.77
N ARG A 234 -8.27 7.98 6.39
CA ARG A 234 -8.69 9.18 5.64
C ARG A 234 -7.62 9.66 4.66
N CYS A 235 -6.33 9.59 5.01
CA CYS A 235 -5.27 10.11 4.14
C CYS A 235 -4.90 9.15 3.01
N HIS A 236 -5.02 7.84 3.22
CA HIS A 236 -4.45 6.84 2.31
C HIS A 236 -5.47 5.90 1.65
N ARG A 237 -6.75 5.88 2.09
CA ARG A 237 -7.76 4.91 1.60
C ARG A 237 -9.08 5.54 1.17
N ILE A 238 -9.23 6.85 1.35
CA ILE A 238 -10.40 7.66 1.04
C ILE A 238 -9.94 8.86 0.22
#